data_AF-A0A962QEG9-F1
#
_entry.id   AF-A0A962QEG9-F1
#
_cell.length_a   1.000
_cell.length_b   1.000
_cell.length_c   1.000
_cell.angle_alpha   90.00
_cell.angle_beta   90.00
_cell.angle_gamma   90.00
#
_symmetry.space_group_name_H-M   'P 1'
#
loop_
_entity.id
_entity.type
_entity.pdbx_description
1 polymer ?
#
loop_
_entity_poly.entity_id
_entity_poly.type
_entity_poly.pdbx_seq_one_letter_code
_entity_poly.pdbx_strand_id
1 'polypeptide(L)'
;LDKASRLQTLWHIIIPQVRGGIAVTIIFVFLNAWNEFLFAVQLGGNTVRPVTVAMYNFVSVEQTLWAKLSAAALVAMLPVVIIGILGQKQIVKGLTVGAVKGGGRR
;
A
#
# COMPACT_ATOMS: atom_id res chain seq x y z
N LEU A 1 31.56 -21.99 0.93
CA LEU A 1 32.13 -21.84 2.28
C LEU A 1 31.11 -21.94 3.42
N ASP A 2 29.79 -22.00 3.23
CA ASP A 2 28.86 -22.33 4.35
C ASP A 2 27.85 -23.46 4.07
N LYS A 3 27.98 -24.18 2.95
CA LYS A 3 27.05 -25.26 2.48
C LYS A 3 25.54 -24.91 2.51
N ALA A 4 25.18 -23.64 2.67
CA ALA A 4 23.78 -23.18 2.66
C ALA A 4 23.14 -23.44 1.29
N SER A 5 21.91 -23.98 1.29
CA SER A 5 21.13 -24.14 0.07
C SER A 5 20.73 -22.76 -0.49
N ARG A 6 20.48 -22.68 -1.80
CA ARG A 6 20.06 -21.42 -2.46
C ARG A 6 18.85 -20.78 -1.77
N LEU A 7 17.91 -21.60 -1.30
CA LEU A 7 16.74 -21.15 -0.57
C LEU A 7 17.12 -20.60 0.82
N GLN A 8 18.04 -21.24 1.54
CA GLN A 8 18.53 -20.73 2.82
C GLN A 8 19.22 -19.36 2.67
N THR A 9 20.05 -19.19 1.63
CA THR A 9 20.70 -17.90 1.33
C THR A 9 19.66 -16.80 1.05
N LEU A 10 18.61 -17.10 0.29
CA LEU A 10 17.54 -16.13 0.00
C LEU A 10 16.86 -15.64 1.29
N TRP A 11 16.41 -16.56 2.13
CA TRP A 11 15.63 -16.22 3.33
C TRP A 11 16.47 -15.59 4.45
N HIS A 12 17.71 -16.03 4.64
CA HIS A 12 18.51 -15.61 5.80
C HIS A 12 19.50 -14.48 5.50
N ILE A 13 19.87 -14.28 4.23
CA ILE A 13 20.87 -13.27 3.86
C ILE A 13 20.21 -12.18 3.02
N ILE A 14 19.58 -12.55 1.90
CA ILE A 14 19.08 -11.58 0.93
C ILE A 14 17.86 -10.83 1.48
N ILE A 15 16.80 -11.53 1.91
CA ILE A 15 15.55 -10.89 2.39
C ILE A 15 15.78 -9.90 3.54
N PRO A 16 16.53 -10.22 4.61
CA PRO A 16 16.79 -9.28 5.69
C PRO A 16 17.55 -8.03 5.24
N GLN A 17 18.42 -8.16 4.23
CA GLN A 17 19.19 -7.05 3.70
C GLN A 17 18.31 -6.07 2.90
N VAL A 18 17.33 -6.59 2.14
CA VAL A 18 16.40 -5.76 1.34
C VAL A 18 15.08 -5.44 2.06
N ARG A 19 14.93 -5.79 3.34
CA ARG A 19 13.70 -5.61 4.12
C ARG A 19 13.09 -4.20 4.05
N GLY A 20 13.95 -3.18 4.00
CA GLY A 20 13.51 -1.79 3.89
C GLY A 20 12.85 -1.49 2.54
N GLY A 21 13.44 -1.99 1.45
CA GLY A 21 12.86 -1.87 0.11
C GLY A 21 11.55 -2.64 -0.01
N ILE A 22 11.50 -3.88 0.51
CA ILE A 22 10.27 -4.69 0.53
C ILE A 22 9.15 -3.95 1.29
N ALA A 23 9.45 -3.36 2.45
CA ALA A 23 8.46 -2.62 3.22
C ALA A 23 7.88 -1.43 2.43
N VAL A 24 8.73 -0.68 1.73
CA VAL A 24 8.31 0.44 0.87
C VAL A 24 7.42 -0.06 -0.28
N THR A 25 7.85 -1.11 -0.98
CA THR A 25 7.06 -1.71 -2.07
C THR A 25 5.70 -2.20 -1.59
N ILE A 26 5.62 -2.86 -0.43
CA ILE A 26 4.35 -3.31 0.15
C ILE A 26 3.42 -2.12 0.42
N ILE A 27 3.93 -1.03 0.98
CA ILE A 27 3.14 0.18 1.23
C ILE A 27 2.59 0.73 -0.08
N PHE A 28 3.43 0.90 -1.11
CA PHE A 28 2.99 1.42 -2.40
C PHE A 28 1.95 0.52 -3.08
N VAL A 29 2.19 -0.80 -3.08
CA VAL A 29 1.25 -1.77 -3.66
C VAL A 29 -0.08 -1.76 -2.90
N PHE A 30 -0.04 -1.70 -1.57
CA PHE A 30 -1.23 -1.58 -0.75
C PHE A 30 -2.02 -0.31 -1.09
N LEU A 31 -1.35 0.85 -1.12
CA LEU A 31 -2.01 2.12 -1.42
C LEU A 31 -2.64 2.13 -2.81
N ASN A 32 -1.98 1.53 -3.78
CA ASN A 32 -2.51 1.41 -5.13
C ASN A 32 -3.74 0.48 -5.16
N ALA A 33 -3.63 -0.72 -4.57
CA ALA A 33 -4.71 -1.69 -4.53
C ALA A 33 -5.93 -1.21 -3.70
N TRP A 34 -5.70 -0.45 -2.63
CA TRP A 34 -6.75 0.10 -1.77
C TRP A 34 -7.58 1.18 -2.46
N ASN A 35 -6.95 1.98 -3.32
CA ASN A 35 -7.61 3.05 -4.07
C ASN A 35 -8.19 2.58 -5.41
N GLU A 36 -7.91 1.34 -5.83
CA GLU A 36 -8.35 0.83 -7.11
C GLU A 36 -9.88 0.71 -7.16
N PHE A 37 -10.48 1.27 -8.20
CA PHE A 37 -11.93 1.32 -8.39
C PHE A 37 -12.36 0.58 -9.66
N LEU A 38 -11.64 0.74 -10.76
CA LEU A 38 -12.06 0.24 -12.07
C LEU A 38 -12.01 -1.28 -12.12
N PHE A 39 -10.92 -1.88 -11.65
CA PHE A 39 -10.85 -3.34 -11.57
C PHE A 39 -11.83 -3.91 -10.54
N ALA A 40 -12.04 -3.18 -9.44
CA ALA A 40 -12.95 -3.58 -8.38
C ALA A 40 -14.41 -3.64 -8.84
N VAL A 41 -14.88 -2.64 -9.60
CA VAL A 41 -16.26 -2.62 -10.12
C VAL A 41 -16.45 -3.65 -11.23
N GLN A 42 -15.44 -3.87 -12.07
CA GLN A 42 -15.54 -4.79 -13.21
C GLN A 42 -15.45 -6.26 -12.79
N LEU A 43 -14.58 -6.59 -11.82
CA LEU A 43 -14.30 -7.98 -11.41
C LEU A 43 -15.03 -8.39 -10.12
N GLY A 44 -15.45 -7.44 -9.28
CA GLY A 44 -16.04 -7.72 -7.96
C GLY A 44 -17.43 -8.37 -8.01
N GLY A 45 -18.13 -8.26 -9.14
CA GLY A 45 -19.46 -8.82 -9.33
C GLY A 45 -20.43 -8.38 -8.22
N ASN A 46 -21.22 -9.32 -7.70
CA ASN A 46 -22.20 -9.04 -6.62
C ASN A 46 -21.72 -9.44 -5.22
N THR A 47 -20.64 -10.20 -5.11
CA THR A 47 -20.21 -10.83 -3.85
C THR A 47 -19.08 -10.06 -3.16
N VAL A 48 -18.27 -9.32 -3.91
CA VAL A 48 -17.13 -8.56 -3.36
C VAL A 48 -17.29 -7.09 -3.72
N ARG A 49 -17.49 -6.25 -2.69
CA ARG A 49 -17.62 -4.80 -2.84
C ARG A 49 -16.58 -4.07 -2.00
N PRO A 50 -15.43 -3.70 -2.60
CA PRO A 50 -14.44 -2.87 -1.94
C PRO A 50 -15.02 -1.52 -1.52
N VAL A 51 -14.41 -0.88 -0.53
CA VAL A 51 -14.87 0.42 0.02
C VAL A 51 -15.04 1.46 -1.08
N THR A 52 -14.13 1.50 -2.05
CA THR A 52 -14.18 2.39 -3.23
C THR A 52 -15.47 2.21 -4.05
N VAL A 53 -15.91 0.97 -4.25
CA VAL A 53 -17.16 0.64 -4.97
C VAL A 53 -18.38 0.87 -4.08
N ALA A 54 -18.30 0.51 -2.79
CA ALA A 54 -19.41 0.66 -1.87
C ALA A 54 -19.84 2.12 -1.68
N MET A 55 -18.88 3.05 -1.69
CA MET A 55 -19.13 4.49 -1.60
C MET A 55 -19.95 5.04 -2.78
N TYR A 56 -19.86 4.42 -3.96
CA TYR A 56 -20.64 4.84 -5.13
C TYR A 56 -22.15 4.66 -4.92
N ASN A 57 -22.58 3.74 -4.04
CA ASN A 57 -24.01 3.57 -3.71
C ASN A 57 -24.62 4.79 -3.00
N PHE A 58 -23.81 5.70 -2.46
CA PHE A 58 -24.29 6.93 -1.82
C PHE A 58 -24.43 8.10 -2.80
N VAL A 59 -24.00 7.91 -4.05
CA VAL A 59 -24.13 8.87 -5.14
C VAL A 59 -25.26 8.40 -6.05
N SER A 60 -26.32 9.20 -6.17
CA SER A 60 -27.45 8.94 -7.06
C SER A 60 -27.78 10.20 -7.85
N VAL A 61 -28.38 10.00 -9.02
CA VAL A 61 -28.83 11.05 -9.94
C VAL A 61 -29.88 11.94 -9.28
N GLU A 62 -30.76 11.37 -8.46
CA GLU A 62 -31.83 12.13 -7.80
C GLU A 62 -31.34 12.86 -6.55
N GLN A 63 -30.61 12.16 -5.66
CA GLN A 63 -30.07 12.73 -4.44
C GLN A 63 -28.76 12.04 -4.03
N THR A 64 -27.71 12.82 -3.79
CA THR A 64 -26.46 12.32 -3.23
C THR A 64 -26.46 12.48 -1.70
N LEU A 65 -26.16 11.39 -1.00
CA LEU A 65 -26.14 11.36 0.47
C LEU A 65 -24.77 11.82 1.00
N TRP A 66 -24.49 13.12 0.88
CA TRP A 66 -23.19 13.73 1.24
C TRP A 66 -22.70 13.36 2.64
N ALA A 67 -23.57 13.40 3.64
CA ALA A 67 -23.20 13.05 5.02
C ALA A 67 -22.71 11.59 5.14
N LYS A 68 -23.38 10.65 4.47
CA LYS A 68 -22.98 9.23 4.47
C LYS A 68 -21.72 9.01 3.65
N LEU A 69 -21.59 9.69 2.51
CA LEU A 69 -20.40 9.63 1.66
C LEU A 69 -19.17 10.15 2.38
N SER A 70 -19.26 11.30 3.06
CA SER A 70 -18.17 11.88 3.86
C SER A 70 -17.78 10.99 5.04
N ALA A 71 -18.76 10.41 5.75
CA ALA A 71 -18.49 9.46 6.83
C ALA A 71 -17.77 8.20 6.32
N ALA A 72 -18.23 7.65 5.19
CA ALA A 72 -17.59 6.50 4.54
C ALA A 72 -16.15 6.84 4.08
N ALA A 73 -15.94 8.03 3.51
CA ALA A 73 -14.62 8.51 3.10
C ALA A 73 -13.66 8.63 4.30
N LEU A 74 -14.14 9.15 5.43
CA LEU A 74 -13.35 9.26 6.65
C LEU A 74 -12.87 7.88 7.12
N VAL A 75 -13.77 6.89 7.15
CA VAL A 75 -13.45 5.51 7.54
C VAL A 75 -12.51 4.86 6.52
N ALA A 76 -12.70 5.12 5.22
CA ALA A 76 -11.85 4.62 4.14
C ALA A 76 -10.39 5.11 4.24
N MET A 77 -10.17 6.30 4.79
CA MET A 77 -8.84 6.88 4.98
C MET A 77 -8.08 6.29 6.18
N LEU A 78 -8.77 5.74 7.19
CA LEU A 78 -8.13 5.20 8.40
C LEU A 78 -6.99 4.21 8.13
N PRO A 79 -7.17 3.14 7.31
CA PRO A 79 -6.10 2.17 7.06
C PRO A 79 -4.90 2.79 6.34
N VAL A 80 -5.16 3.73 5.42
CA VAL A 80 -4.11 4.47 4.70
C VAL A 80 -3.28 5.32 5.68
N VAL A 81 -3.95 6.02 6.59
CA VAL A 81 -3.28 6.83 7.64
C VAL A 81 -2.46 5.94 8.58
N ILE A 82 -3.01 4.81 9.03
CA ILE A 82 -2.30 3.86 9.89
C ILE A 82 -1.03 3.35 9.21
N ILE A 83 -1.13 2.95 7.94
CA ILE A 83 0.03 2.48 7.17
C ILE A 83 1.04 3.60 6.94
N GLY A 84 0.57 4.83 6.70
CA GLY A 84 1.41 6.01 6.62
C GLY A 84 2.23 6.20 7.90
N ILE A 85 1.58 6.20 9.07
CA ILE A 85 2.24 6.35 10.38
C ILE A 85 3.25 5.22 10.62
N LEU A 86 2.87 3.97 10.35
CA LEU A 86 3.78 2.82 10.53
C LEU A 86 4.95 2.82 9.55
N GLY A 87 4.72 3.32 8.33
CA GLY A 87 5.66 3.34 7.22
C GLY A 87 6.61 4.54 7.21
N GLN A 88 6.32 5.61 7.96
CA GLN A 88 7.13 6.84 8.00
C GLN A 88 8.62 6.54 8.24
N LYS A 89 8.95 5.65 9.17
CA LYS A 89 10.35 5.32 9.48
C LYS A 89 11.07 4.59 8.34
N GLN A 90 10.35 3.79 7.57
CA GLN A 90 10.85 2.94 6.50
C GLN A 90 10.99 3.74 5.20
N ILE A 91 10.02 4.61 4.92
CA ILE A 91 10.07 5.56 3.80
C ILE A 91 11.24 6.53 3.98
N VAL A 92 11.38 7.13 5.18
CA VAL A 92 12.51 8.05 5.48
C VAL A 92 13.86 7.33 5.40
N LYS A 93 13.97 6.09 5.91
CA LYS A 93 15.21 5.28 5.78
C LYS A 93 15.50 4.90 4.33
N GLY A 94 14.49 4.56 3.54
CA GLY A 94 14.65 4.24 2.12
C GLY A 94 15.14 5.42 1.29
N LEU A 95 14.56 6.60 1.52
CA LEU A 95 14.97 7.85 0.85
C LEU A 95 16.38 8.28 1.24
N THR A 96 16.75 8.18 2.53
CA THR A 96 18.08 8.59 3.03
C THR A 96 19.21 7.64 2.60
N VAL A 97 18.99 6.32 2.64
CA VAL A 97 20.00 5.35 2.18
C VAL A 97 20.21 5.42 0.66
N GLY A 98 19.15 5.68 -0.11
CA GLY A 98 19.26 5.95 -1.56
C GLY A 98 19.99 7.25 -1.88
N ALA A 99 19.69 8.32 -1.13
CA ALA A 99 20.31 9.64 -1.33
C ALA A 99 21.81 9.67 -0.97
N VAL A 100 22.22 9.02 0.13
CA VAL A 100 23.63 9.02 0.56
C VAL A 100 24.51 8.15 -0.34
N LYS A 101 23.95 7.12 -0.99
CA LYS A 101 24.72 6.29 -1.94
C LYS A 101 24.81 6.90 -3.35
N GLY A 102 23.91 7.83 -3.71
CA GLY A 102 23.94 8.54 -4.99
C GLY A 102 24.83 9.80 -5.02
N GLY A 103 25.10 10.43 -3.87
CA GLY A 103 25.87 11.68 -3.80
C GLY A 103 27.39 11.54 -3.62
N GLY A 104 27.90 10.30 -3.55
CA GLY A 104 29.30 10.03 -3.21
C GLY A 104 30.07 9.30 -4.30
N ARG A 105 30.79 10.06 -5.13
CA ARG A 105 31.93 9.66 -6.00
C ARG A 105 31.56 9.04 -7.36
N ARG A 106 31.43 9.88 -8.39
CA ARG A 106 32.51 10.29 -9.32
C ARG A 106 31.90 11.17 -10.40
#